data_AF-A0A172TW15-F1
#
_entry.id   AF-A0A172TW15-F1
#
_cell.length_a   1.000
_cell.length_b   1.000
_cell.length_c   1.000
_cell.angle_alpha   90.00
_cell.angle_beta   90.00
_cell.angle_gamma   90.00
#
_symmetry.space_group_name_H-M   'P 1'
#
loop_
_entity.id
_entity.type
_entity.pdbx_description
1 polymer ?
#
loop_
_entity_poly.entity_id
_entity_poly.type
_entity_poly.pdbx_seq_one_letter_code
_entity_poly.pdbx_strand_id
1 'polypeptide(L)'
;MKPLYLCLLGIVLASWLRAQTVTLQFIGANKSRQYEVIIDGASYLSADAVGDGKTKMLTMNNLSEGSHELALYNAGTADKKRENTLYKNTFQLRKGYDVAIVVKANGTVSISETKNEQTAVSTGSYNAAMAMNSSDFDHLARSVRGKLMQSAKATTLQSAFENTTYYFSTDQVSHLLAYITSEPKRLELAKTVYPRVVDAANYRQLNDLFSNESLRSELDFFLRNTTITPLAGASSVDNTSAVTAPVAVAEPKEKEEAVSTQKQNEVKSPASEVHLKEVDVYNGRTPVSNKTYNQLQRKVKSQRTQQGKVSVLTSAFQREGSYLTTTQLRELITPITAEADRLTLTKLAYSHTADTANFKTLYDLFDDRYSQMEMDHFIRSSNPNTKVVASNAYAYRVPISEAEYSHLDLKVQFQMRQPDRVAEIKKAFSSHHYFTEEQIRQWLNLVTTEGDRLALAKLAYQRINDPTTFASLYDLFSNEDNRKDLEQYVAANRF
;
A
#
# COMPACT_ATOMS: atom_id res chain seq x y z
N MET A 1 -33.69 -32.58 35.53
CA MET A 1 -32.32 -32.77 35.02
C MET A 1 -32.42 -33.04 33.52
N LYS A 2 -31.95 -32.13 32.66
CA LYS A 2 -32.00 -32.25 31.19
C LYS A 2 -30.55 -32.26 30.68
N PRO A 3 -30.14 -33.19 29.80
CA PRO A 3 -28.76 -33.24 29.33
C PRO A 3 -28.54 -32.18 28.25
N LEU A 4 -27.49 -31.39 28.43
CA LEU A 4 -27.03 -30.36 27.50
C LEU A 4 -26.15 -31.04 26.44
N TYR A 5 -26.59 -31.06 25.18
CA TYR A 5 -25.79 -31.56 24.06
C TYR A 5 -24.76 -30.50 23.64
N LEU A 6 -23.48 -30.85 23.79
CA LEU A 6 -22.32 -30.06 23.37
C LEU A 6 -22.03 -30.37 21.88
N CYS A 7 -22.39 -29.46 20.97
CA CYS A 7 -22.00 -29.55 19.57
C CYS A 7 -20.54 -29.12 19.40
N LEU A 8 -19.63 -30.09 19.23
CA LEU A 8 -18.27 -29.90 18.74
C LEU A 8 -18.32 -29.66 17.22
N LEU A 9 -18.15 -28.41 16.81
CA LEU A 9 -17.97 -28.05 15.39
C LEU A 9 -16.48 -28.20 15.04
N GLY A 10 -16.10 -29.36 14.50
CA GLY A 10 -14.76 -29.60 13.97
C GLY A 10 -14.59 -28.89 12.63
N ILE A 11 -13.86 -27.76 12.62
CA ILE A 11 -13.42 -27.12 11.38
C ILE A 11 -12.17 -27.88 10.89
N VAL A 12 -12.34 -28.68 9.84
CA VAL A 12 -11.24 -29.25 9.06
C VAL A 12 -10.64 -28.13 8.21
N LEU A 13 -9.55 -27.52 8.69
CA LEU A 13 -8.70 -26.67 7.84
C LEU A 13 -7.71 -27.58 7.11
N ALA A 14 -7.94 -27.78 5.82
CA ALA A 14 -6.96 -28.37 4.92
C ALA A 14 -5.64 -27.60 5.04
N SER A 15 -4.58 -28.29 5.45
CA SER A 15 -3.22 -27.75 5.46
C SER A 15 -2.73 -27.65 4.01
N TRP A 16 -2.71 -26.44 3.47
CA TRP A 16 -2.00 -26.17 2.23
C TRP A 16 -0.49 -26.26 2.52
N LEU A 17 0.16 -27.30 1.99
CA LEU A 17 1.60 -27.44 1.93
C LEU A 17 2.14 -26.40 0.93
N ARG A 18 3.30 -25.80 1.19
CA ARG A 18 3.94 -24.91 0.20
C ARG A 18 4.30 -25.72 -1.04
N ALA A 19 3.92 -25.19 -2.20
CA ALA A 19 4.29 -25.70 -3.50
C ALA A 19 5.81 -25.65 -3.71
N GLN A 20 6.41 -26.78 -4.04
CA GLN A 20 7.59 -26.76 -4.90
C GLN A 20 7.15 -26.34 -6.29
N THR A 21 7.97 -25.56 -6.97
CA THR A 21 7.63 -25.04 -8.29
C THR A 21 8.08 -26.04 -9.34
N VAL A 22 7.13 -26.58 -10.10
CA VAL A 22 7.44 -27.36 -11.30
C VAL A 22 7.15 -26.48 -12.50
N THR A 23 8.17 -26.19 -13.29
CA THR A 23 8.03 -25.37 -14.50
C THR A 23 8.06 -26.27 -15.73
N LEU A 24 7.02 -26.19 -16.55
CA LEU A 24 6.97 -26.80 -17.87
C LEU A 24 7.41 -25.77 -18.92
N GLN A 25 8.40 -26.13 -19.72
CA GLN A 25 8.88 -25.30 -20.83
C GLN A 25 8.70 -26.04 -22.15
N PHE A 26 7.93 -25.47 -23.06
CA PHE A 26 7.69 -26.01 -24.39
C PHE A 26 8.51 -25.21 -25.42
N ILE A 27 9.56 -25.82 -25.94
CA ILE A 27 10.42 -25.21 -26.96
C ILE A 27 9.91 -25.63 -28.35
N GLY A 28 9.54 -24.63 -29.16
CA GLY A 28 9.07 -24.81 -30.53
C GLY A 28 7.59 -25.19 -30.66
N ALA A 29 6.81 -25.10 -29.58
CA ALA A 29 5.36 -25.30 -29.62
C ALA A 29 4.66 -24.12 -30.32
N ASN A 30 3.76 -24.43 -31.25
CA ASN A 30 3.05 -23.44 -32.05
C ASN A 30 1.66 -23.99 -32.49
N LYS A 31 0.95 -23.27 -33.38
CA LYS A 31 -0.39 -23.68 -33.84
C LYS A 31 -0.43 -25.05 -34.54
N SER A 32 0.66 -25.50 -35.14
CA SER A 32 0.76 -26.79 -35.84
C SER A 32 1.48 -27.89 -35.04
N ARG A 33 2.06 -27.54 -33.88
CA ARG A 33 2.76 -28.47 -32.98
C ARG A 33 2.43 -28.13 -31.54
N GLN A 34 1.47 -28.86 -30.98
CA GLN A 34 1.07 -28.72 -29.59
C GLN A 34 1.43 -29.98 -28.82
N TYR A 35 1.68 -29.81 -27.54
CA TYR A 35 1.99 -30.88 -26.61
C TYR A 35 0.98 -30.87 -25.47
N GLU A 36 0.60 -32.06 -25.03
CA GLU A 36 -0.13 -32.31 -23.78
C GLU A 36 0.83 -33.04 -22.84
N VAL A 37 1.13 -32.43 -21.69
CA VAL A 37 1.87 -33.07 -20.60
C VAL A 37 0.86 -33.48 -19.56
N ILE A 38 0.87 -34.75 -19.16
CA ILE A 38 0.06 -35.28 -18.08
C ILE A 38 0.97 -35.56 -16.89
N ILE A 39 0.69 -34.96 -15.74
CA ILE A 39 1.37 -35.25 -14.47
C ILE A 39 0.34 -35.72 -13.45
N ASP A 40 0.50 -36.93 -12.94
CA ASP A 40 -0.44 -37.58 -12.00
C ASP A 40 -1.92 -37.51 -12.44
N GLY A 41 -2.15 -37.61 -13.76
CA GLY A 41 -3.48 -37.53 -14.36
C GLY A 41 -3.98 -36.11 -14.65
N ALA A 42 -3.31 -35.06 -14.15
CA ALA A 42 -3.61 -33.67 -14.51
C ALA A 42 -2.99 -33.30 -15.87
N SER A 43 -3.77 -32.66 -16.74
CA SER A 43 -3.38 -32.34 -18.12
C SER A 43 -2.95 -30.88 -18.27
N TYR A 44 -1.86 -30.65 -18.99
CA TYR A 44 -1.24 -29.36 -19.22
C TYR A 44 -0.92 -29.18 -20.71
N LEU A 45 -1.64 -28.26 -21.35
CA LEU A 45 -1.52 -28.01 -22.79
C LEU A 45 -0.54 -26.88 -23.07
N SER A 46 0.34 -27.08 -24.04
CA SER A 46 1.24 -26.02 -24.54
C SER A 46 0.49 -24.84 -25.18
N ALA A 47 -0.81 -24.99 -25.48
CA ALA A 47 -1.65 -23.91 -25.96
C ALA A 47 -1.89 -22.85 -24.88
N ASP A 48 -2.01 -23.29 -23.62
CA ASP A 48 -2.34 -22.45 -22.45
C ASP A 48 -1.11 -21.83 -21.80
N ALA A 49 0.08 -22.25 -22.23
CA ALA A 49 1.36 -21.74 -21.72
C ALA A 49 1.67 -20.33 -22.26
N VAL A 50 2.23 -19.47 -21.40
CA VAL A 50 2.58 -18.07 -21.69
C VAL A 50 4.00 -18.00 -22.25
N GLY A 51 4.21 -17.27 -23.35
CA GLY A 51 5.54 -17.05 -23.90
C GLY A 51 5.54 -16.63 -25.36
N ASP A 52 6.74 -16.38 -25.91
CA ASP A 52 6.90 -16.09 -27.33
C ASP A 52 6.70 -17.38 -28.16
N GLY A 53 6.45 -17.26 -29.47
CA GLY A 53 6.22 -18.43 -30.34
C GLY A 53 7.39 -19.44 -30.41
N LYS A 54 8.51 -19.18 -29.72
CA LYS A 54 9.69 -20.06 -29.64
C LYS A 54 9.75 -20.82 -28.33
N THR A 55 9.36 -20.22 -27.22
CA THR A 55 9.35 -20.82 -25.89
C THR A 55 8.09 -20.44 -25.14
N LYS A 56 7.32 -21.44 -24.72
CA LYS A 56 6.17 -21.24 -23.84
C LYS A 56 6.39 -21.88 -22.49
N MET A 57 5.94 -21.22 -21.43
CA MET A 57 6.11 -21.67 -20.05
C MET A 57 4.78 -21.82 -19.34
N LEU A 58 4.68 -22.87 -18.52
CA LEU A 58 3.59 -23.07 -17.58
C LEU A 58 4.19 -23.40 -16.21
N THR A 59 3.81 -22.63 -15.20
CA THR A 59 4.26 -22.85 -13.83
C THR A 59 3.17 -23.58 -13.06
N MET A 60 3.53 -24.69 -12.44
CA MET A 60 2.64 -25.47 -11.60
C MET A 60 3.06 -25.27 -10.16
N ASN A 61 2.12 -24.74 -9.39
CA ASN A 61 2.23 -24.64 -7.94
C ASN A 61 1.35 -25.74 -7.35
N ASN A 62 1.84 -26.43 -6.32
CA ASN A 62 1.15 -27.41 -5.46
C ASN A 62 1.33 -28.89 -5.80
N LEU A 63 2.43 -29.27 -6.46
CA LEU A 63 2.81 -30.68 -6.52
C LEU A 63 3.48 -31.08 -5.19
N SER A 64 3.00 -32.16 -4.56
CA SER A 64 3.51 -32.63 -3.25
C SER A 64 4.90 -33.27 -3.38
N GLU A 65 5.68 -33.32 -2.31
CA GLU A 65 6.94 -34.11 -2.29
C GLU A 65 6.65 -35.58 -2.65
N GLY A 66 7.49 -36.19 -3.49
CA GLY A 66 7.39 -37.61 -3.82
C GLY A 66 7.58 -37.95 -5.30
N SER A 67 7.15 -39.16 -5.67
CA SER A 67 7.26 -39.67 -7.03
C SER A 67 6.05 -39.25 -7.85
N HIS A 68 6.27 -38.68 -9.02
CA HIS A 68 5.21 -38.24 -9.94
C HIS A 68 5.33 -38.97 -11.27
N GLU A 69 4.19 -39.36 -11.84
CA GLU A 69 4.13 -39.93 -13.18
C GLU A 69 4.00 -38.80 -14.20
N LEU A 70 4.87 -38.80 -15.20
CA LEU A 70 4.85 -37.86 -16.31
C LEU A 70 4.65 -38.61 -17.63
N ALA A 71 3.66 -38.16 -18.41
CA ALA A 71 3.45 -38.60 -19.77
C ALA A 71 3.33 -37.40 -20.73
N LEU A 72 3.98 -37.48 -21.88
CA LEU A 72 3.92 -36.49 -22.94
C LEU A 72 3.20 -37.07 -24.14
N TYR A 73 2.25 -36.32 -24.68
CA TYR A 73 1.54 -36.65 -25.91
C TYR A 73 1.74 -35.56 -26.95
N ASN A 74 1.71 -35.97 -28.22
CA ASN A 74 1.51 -35.03 -29.31
C ASN A 74 0.03 -34.63 -29.33
N ALA A 75 -0.27 -33.37 -29.00
CA ALA A 75 -1.63 -32.84 -29.10
C ALA A 75 -1.85 -32.42 -30.57
N GLY A 76 -2.13 -33.41 -31.42
CA GLY A 76 -2.55 -33.15 -32.80
C GLY A 76 -3.92 -32.48 -32.85
N THR A 77 -4.25 -31.84 -33.97
CA THR A 77 -5.56 -31.18 -34.17
C THR A 77 -6.73 -32.13 -33.90
N ALA A 78 -7.46 -31.80 -32.83
CA ALA A 78 -8.82 -32.10 -32.41
C ALA A 78 -9.34 -33.57 -32.32
N ASP A 79 -8.87 -34.55 -33.08
CA ASP A 79 -9.67 -35.81 -33.21
C ASP A 79 -8.94 -37.15 -33.08
N LYS A 80 -7.64 -37.17 -32.74
CA LYS A 80 -6.93 -38.44 -32.46
C LYS A 80 -6.58 -38.56 -30.98
N LYS A 81 -7.40 -39.35 -30.28
CA LYS A 81 -7.20 -39.79 -28.89
C LYS A 81 -5.77 -40.30 -28.70
N ARG A 82 -5.06 -39.77 -27.69
CA ARG A 82 -4.01 -40.32 -26.79
C ARG A 82 -3.22 -41.61 -27.15
N GLU A 83 -3.13 -42.02 -28.41
CA GLU A 83 -2.53 -43.30 -28.81
C GLU A 83 -1.02 -43.21 -29.05
N ASN A 84 -0.45 -42.01 -29.15
CA ASN A 84 0.98 -41.83 -29.39
C ASN A 84 1.65 -41.06 -28.25
N THR A 85 1.90 -41.78 -27.14
CA THR A 85 2.73 -41.30 -26.03
C THR A 85 4.15 -41.09 -26.55
N LEU A 86 4.62 -39.85 -26.57
CA LEU A 86 5.97 -39.49 -27.02
C LEU A 86 7.02 -39.76 -25.95
N TYR A 87 6.64 -39.60 -24.68
CA TYR A 87 7.53 -39.80 -23.55
C TYR A 87 6.71 -40.23 -22.33
N LYS A 88 7.21 -41.18 -21.56
CA LYS A 88 6.61 -41.61 -20.29
C LYS A 88 7.72 -41.93 -19.30
N ASN A 89 7.70 -41.28 -18.14
CA ASN A 89 8.69 -41.51 -17.09
C ASN A 89 8.14 -41.08 -15.72
N THR A 90 8.85 -41.40 -14.65
CA THR A 90 8.62 -40.87 -13.31
C THR A 90 9.72 -39.90 -12.92
N PHE A 91 9.39 -38.83 -12.21
CA PHE A 91 10.39 -37.95 -11.59
C PHE A 91 10.16 -37.86 -10.08
N GLN A 92 11.22 -37.57 -9.33
CA GLN A 92 11.15 -37.39 -7.89
C GLN A 92 11.16 -35.90 -7.58
N LEU A 93 10.13 -35.43 -6.88
CA LEU A 93 10.06 -34.07 -6.40
C LEU A 93 10.56 -34.04 -4.96
N ARG A 94 11.79 -33.55 -4.78
CA ARG A 94 12.47 -33.49 -3.48
C ARG A 94 12.18 -32.18 -2.77
N LYS A 95 11.94 -32.26 -1.47
CA LYS A 95 11.78 -31.09 -0.61
C LYS A 95 12.86 -30.03 -0.84
N GLY A 96 12.44 -28.82 -1.18
CA GLY A 96 13.35 -27.69 -1.39
C GLY A 96 14.14 -27.74 -2.69
N TYR A 97 13.61 -28.43 -3.71
CA TYR A 97 14.11 -28.39 -5.07
C TYR A 97 13.01 -27.87 -5.99
N ASP A 98 13.40 -27.03 -6.94
CA ASP A 98 12.54 -26.67 -8.07
C ASP A 98 12.86 -27.60 -9.24
N VAL A 99 11.83 -27.97 -10.00
CA VAL A 99 11.95 -28.90 -11.13
C VAL A 99 11.60 -28.18 -12.41
N ALA A 100 12.51 -28.17 -13.36
CA ALA A 100 12.25 -27.72 -14.72
C ALA A 100 12.12 -28.92 -15.65
N ILE A 101 11.01 -28.97 -16.37
CA ILE A 101 10.70 -30.01 -17.35
C ILE A 101 10.61 -29.34 -18.72
N VAL A 102 11.60 -29.60 -19.56
CA VAL A 102 11.74 -28.99 -20.87
C VAL A 102 11.34 -29.98 -21.95
N VAL A 103 10.28 -29.66 -22.68
CA VAL A 103 9.80 -30.39 -23.86
C VAL A 103 10.37 -29.70 -25.11
N LYS A 104 11.24 -30.41 -25.84
CA LYS A 104 11.85 -29.90 -27.07
C LYS A 104 10.96 -30.16 -28.29
N ALA A 105 11.19 -29.41 -29.37
CA ALA A 105 10.42 -29.49 -30.62
C ALA A 105 10.43 -30.87 -31.30
N ASN A 106 11.39 -31.74 -30.97
CA ASN A 106 11.46 -33.12 -31.45
C ASN A 106 10.75 -34.14 -30.52
N GLY A 107 10.03 -33.67 -29.50
CA GLY A 107 9.32 -34.52 -28.54
C GLY A 107 10.18 -35.10 -27.42
N THR A 108 11.48 -34.75 -27.36
CA THR A 108 12.33 -35.17 -26.23
C THR A 108 12.07 -34.33 -24.99
N VAL A 109 12.14 -34.97 -23.82
CA VAL A 109 11.94 -34.34 -22.52
C VAL A 109 13.26 -34.31 -21.76
N SER A 110 13.58 -33.18 -21.16
CA SER A 110 14.71 -33.02 -20.23
C SER A 110 14.19 -32.54 -18.89
N ILE A 111 14.54 -33.25 -17.82
CA ILE A 111 14.14 -32.91 -16.45
C ILE A 111 15.40 -32.49 -15.71
N SER A 112 15.39 -31.31 -15.13
CA SER A 112 16.47 -30.82 -14.29
C SER A 112 15.91 -30.35 -12.95
N GLU A 113 16.49 -30.88 -11.88
CA GLU A 113 16.22 -30.42 -10.52
C GLU A 113 17.28 -29.39 -10.16
N THR A 114 16.84 -28.23 -9.71
CA THR A 114 17.71 -27.25 -9.08
C THR A 114 17.41 -27.30 -7.60
N LYS A 115 18.40 -27.68 -6.78
CA LYS A 115 18.25 -27.50 -5.33
C LYS A 115 18.00 -26.02 -5.12
N ASN A 116 17.09 -25.68 -4.22
CA ASN A 116 16.97 -24.32 -3.71
C ASN A 116 18.16 -24.07 -2.77
N GLU A 117 19.38 -24.27 -3.28
CA GLU A 117 20.64 -23.82 -2.74
C GLU A 117 20.78 -22.38 -3.21
N GLN A 118 20.52 -21.46 -2.28
CA GLN A 118 21.18 -20.16 -2.33
C GLN A 118 22.68 -20.42 -2.51
N THR A 119 23.19 -20.18 -3.71
CA THR A 119 24.61 -20.15 -3.95
C THR A 119 25.17 -18.97 -3.17
N ALA A 120 25.74 -19.26 -1.99
CA ALA A 120 26.75 -18.43 -1.38
C ALA A 120 27.97 -18.42 -2.31
N VAL A 121 27.94 -17.57 -3.34
CA VAL A 121 29.17 -17.17 -4.01
C VAL A 121 29.75 -16.02 -3.21
N SER A 122 30.61 -16.39 -2.26
CA SER A 122 31.63 -15.50 -1.73
C SER A 122 32.59 -15.13 -2.85
N THR A 123 32.23 -14.12 -3.65
CA THR A 123 33.17 -13.26 -4.35
C THR A 123 32.76 -11.84 -4.04
N GLY A 124 33.59 -11.17 -3.23
CA GLY A 124 33.26 -9.89 -2.62
C GLY A 124 32.87 -8.83 -3.65
N SER A 125 31.63 -8.36 -3.57
CA SER A 125 31.19 -7.01 -3.97
C SER A 125 29.67 -6.93 -3.86
N TYR A 126 29.19 -6.09 -2.94
CA TYR A 126 27.83 -5.54 -2.79
C TYR A 126 26.67 -6.51 -2.51
N ASN A 127 26.07 -6.34 -1.32
CA ASN A 127 24.90 -7.06 -0.80
C ASN A 127 23.69 -6.97 -1.74
N ALA A 128 23.47 -7.97 -2.59
CA ALA A 128 22.16 -8.23 -3.15
C ALA A 128 21.30 -8.84 -2.02
N ALA A 129 20.31 -8.08 -1.57
CA ALA A 129 19.34 -8.56 -0.61
C ALA A 129 18.62 -9.79 -1.16
N MET A 130 18.92 -10.98 -0.63
CA MET A 130 18.26 -12.23 -1.02
C MET A 130 17.06 -12.48 -0.10
N ALA A 131 15.95 -12.97 -0.68
CA ALA A 131 14.80 -13.39 0.11
C ALA A 131 15.20 -14.48 1.12
N MET A 132 14.52 -14.49 2.27
CA MET A 132 14.72 -15.45 3.34
C MET A 132 14.67 -16.88 2.78
N ASN A 133 15.61 -17.72 3.19
CA ASN A 133 15.64 -19.10 2.73
C ASN A 133 14.42 -19.88 3.27
N SER A 134 14.11 -21.00 2.61
CA SER A 134 12.96 -21.84 2.93
C SER A 134 12.94 -22.34 4.38
N SER A 135 14.10 -22.67 4.95
CA SER A 135 14.20 -23.16 6.34
C SER A 135 13.77 -22.08 7.33
N ASP A 136 14.41 -20.90 7.29
CA ASP A 136 14.10 -19.77 8.16
C ASP A 136 12.65 -19.32 8.01
N PHE A 137 12.18 -19.35 6.78
CA PHE A 137 10.82 -19.01 6.47
C PHE A 137 9.79 -20.03 6.97
N ASP A 138 10.09 -21.33 6.91
CA ASP A 138 9.26 -22.38 7.51
C ASP A 138 9.26 -22.30 9.04
N HIS A 139 10.37 -21.88 9.64
CA HIS A 139 10.42 -21.58 11.08
C HIS A 139 9.53 -20.39 11.43
N LEU A 140 9.60 -19.30 10.68
CA LEU A 140 8.76 -18.12 10.86
C LEU A 140 7.27 -18.45 10.66
N ALA A 141 6.92 -19.14 9.57
CA ALA A 141 5.55 -19.51 9.26
C ALA A 141 4.95 -20.44 10.33
N ARG A 142 5.71 -21.41 10.85
CA ARG A 142 5.29 -22.25 11.99
C ARG A 142 5.09 -21.43 13.26
N SER A 143 6.00 -20.50 13.55
CA SER A 143 5.88 -19.61 14.71
C SER A 143 4.60 -18.78 14.66
N VAL A 144 4.28 -18.21 13.50
CA VAL A 144 3.04 -17.44 13.26
C VAL A 144 1.82 -18.36 13.38
N ARG A 145 1.81 -19.50 12.68
CA ARG A 145 0.69 -20.45 12.71
C ARG A 145 0.41 -20.98 14.12
N GLY A 146 1.45 -21.20 14.92
CA GLY A 146 1.36 -21.69 16.30
C GLY A 146 0.75 -20.69 17.29
N LYS A 147 0.55 -19.42 16.91
CA LYS A 147 -0.15 -18.45 17.76
C LYS A 147 -1.67 -18.67 17.69
N LEU A 148 -2.31 -18.74 18.84
CA LEU A 148 -3.76 -18.93 18.94
C LEU A 148 -4.55 -17.66 18.58
N MET A 149 -4.07 -16.49 19.02
CA MET A 149 -4.77 -15.22 18.82
C MET A 149 -4.30 -14.48 17.56
N GLN A 150 -5.23 -13.84 16.86
CA GLN A 150 -4.94 -13.05 15.65
C GLN A 150 -3.99 -11.87 15.93
N SER A 151 -4.13 -11.21 17.08
CA SER A 151 -3.22 -10.15 17.53
C SER A 151 -1.78 -10.63 17.71
N ALA A 152 -1.60 -11.85 18.24
CA ALA A 152 -0.29 -12.47 18.42
C ALA A 152 0.35 -12.88 17.09
N LYS A 153 -0.46 -13.36 16.13
CA LYS A 153 -0.01 -13.62 14.74
C LYS A 153 0.49 -12.33 14.10
N ALA A 154 -0.32 -11.27 14.15
CA ALA A 154 0.01 -9.97 13.58
C ALA A 154 1.28 -9.39 14.21
N THR A 155 1.45 -9.50 15.53
CA THR A 155 2.66 -9.02 16.23
C THR A 155 3.91 -9.80 15.81
N THR A 156 3.79 -11.12 15.63
CA THR A 156 4.90 -11.97 15.18
C THR A 156 5.32 -11.60 13.76
N LEU A 157 4.35 -11.37 12.86
CA LEU A 157 4.62 -10.91 11.49
C LEU A 157 5.19 -9.50 11.45
N GLN A 158 4.61 -8.56 12.21
CA GLN A 158 5.13 -7.20 12.30
C GLN A 158 6.61 -7.21 12.69
N SER A 159 6.97 -7.99 13.71
CA SER A 159 8.36 -8.09 14.18
C SER A 159 9.30 -8.67 13.12
N ALA A 160 8.83 -9.67 12.36
CA ALA A 160 9.61 -10.24 11.25
C ALA A 160 9.74 -9.27 10.07
N PHE A 161 8.68 -8.54 9.76
CA PHE A 161 8.61 -7.53 8.70
C PHE A 161 9.29 -6.21 9.05
N GLU A 162 9.61 -5.97 10.33
CA GLU A 162 10.40 -4.82 10.83
C GLU A 162 11.88 -5.14 11.07
N ASN A 163 12.27 -6.42 11.04
CA ASN A 163 13.67 -6.83 11.03
C ASN A 163 14.39 -6.50 9.71
N THR A 164 15.36 -5.59 9.75
CA THR A 164 16.13 -5.11 8.59
C THR A 164 17.06 -6.16 7.98
N THR A 165 17.30 -7.27 8.68
CA THR A 165 18.11 -8.39 8.18
C THR A 165 17.28 -9.34 7.31
N TYR A 166 15.96 -9.26 7.36
CA TYR A 166 15.07 -10.14 6.59
C TYR A 166 14.53 -9.45 5.35
N TYR A 167 14.73 -10.11 4.21
CA TYR A 167 14.06 -9.80 2.96
C TYR A 167 13.13 -10.95 2.59
N PHE A 168 12.10 -10.65 1.82
CA PHE A 168 11.05 -11.60 1.46
C PHE A 168 10.79 -11.55 -0.05
N SER A 169 10.32 -12.65 -0.64
CA SER A 169 9.62 -12.56 -1.92
C SER A 169 8.16 -12.17 -1.72
N THR A 170 7.52 -11.68 -2.76
CA THR A 170 6.09 -11.38 -2.78
C THR A 170 5.26 -12.59 -2.37
N ASP A 171 5.62 -13.78 -2.86
CA ASP A 171 4.97 -15.03 -2.47
C ASP A 171 5.15 -15.34 -0.99
N GLN A 172 6.34 -15.06 -0.44
CA GLN A 172 6.59 -15.29 0.98
C GLN A 172 5.73 -14.39 1.86
N VAL A 173 5.64 -13.11 1.48
CA VAL A 173 4.74 -12.15 2.11
C VAL A 173 3.29 -12.61 2.00
N SER A 174 2.85 -13.03 0.81
CA SER A 174 1.48 -13.48 0.57
C SER A 174 1.09 -14.62 1.52
N HIS A 175 1.94 -15.64 1.62
CA HIS A 175 1.71 -16.78 2.52
C HIS A 175 1.65 -16.39 3.99
N LEU A 176 2.48 -15.45 4.43
CA LEU A 176 2.48 -14.99 5.81
C LEU A 176 1.21 -14.18 6.12
N LEU A 177 0.82 -13.30 5.20
CA LEU A 177 -0.37 -12.47 5.30
C LEU A 177 -1.68 -13.28 5.27
N ALA A 178 -1.68 -14.46 4.64
CA ALA A 178 -2.83 -15.38 4.66
C ALA A 178 -3.19 -15.86 6.09
N TYR A 179 -2.25 -15.84 7.05
CA TYR A 179 -2.54 -16.18 8.45
C TYR A 179 -3.31 -15.10 9.23
N ILE A 180 -3.38 -13.88 8.68
CA ILE A 180 -4.08 -12.75 9.27
C ILE A 180 -5.49 -12.67 8.70
N THR A 181 -6.50 -12.70 9.56
CA THR A 181 -7.91 -12.69 9.12
C THR A 181 -8.47 -11.29 8.86
N SER A 182 -7.92 -10.27 9.53
CA SER A 182 -8.33 -8.87 9.36
C SER A 182 -7.68 -8.29 8.09
N GLU A 183 -8.50 -7.93 7.09
CA GLU A 183 -8.00 -7.29 5.86
C GLU A 183 -7.31 -5.94 6.12
N PRO A 184 -7.84 -5.02 6.96
CA PRO A 184 -7.11 -3.79 7.29
C PRO A 184 -5.73 -4.06 7.91
N LYS A 185 -5.63 -5.04 8.81
CA LYS A 185 -4.34 -5.41 9.42
C LYS A 185 -3.39 -6.07 8.41
N ARG A 186 -3.95 -6.83 7.47
CA ARG A 186 -3.19 -7.42 6.36
C ARG A 186 -2.59 -6.33 5.46
N LEU A 187 -3.37 -5.28 5.17
CA LEU A 187 -2.91 -4.13 4.39
C LEU A 187 -1.79 -3.36 5.11
N GLU A 188 -1.96 -3.10 6.41
CA GLU A 188 -0.93 -2.48 7.24
C GLU A 188 0.40 -3.25 7.16
N LEU A 189 0.35 -4.56 7.41
CA LEU A 189 1.52 -5.44 7.34
C LEU A 189 2.13 -5.52 5.92
N ALA A 190 1.29 -5.50 4.87
CA ALA A 190 1.74 -5.47 3.49
C ALA A 190 2.50 -4.17 3.16
N LYS A 191 2.05 -3.02 3.67
CA LYS A 191 2.79 -1.75 3.52
C LYS A 191 4.11 -1.79 4.30
N THR A 192 4.12 -2.36 5.50
CA THR A 192 5.32 -2.47 6.34
C THR A 192 6.44 -3.26 5.65
N VAL A 193 6.12 -4.41 5.04
CA VAL A 193 7.16 -5.30 4.48
C VAL A 193 7.62 -4.91 3.08
N TYR A 194 6.87 -4.05 2.36
CA TYR A 194 7.16 -3.68 0.97
C TYR A 194 8.62 -3.21 0.71
N PRO A 195 9.26 -2.39 1.56
CA PRO A 195 10.66 -1.98 1.35
C PRO A 195 11.68 -3.12 1.39
N ARG A 196 11.26 -4.33 1.80
CA ARG A 196 12.12 -5.50 1.99
C ARG A 196 11.72 -6.67 1.09
N VAL A 197 11.00 -6.37 0.02
CA VAL A 197 10.60 -7.35 -0.96
C VAL A 197 11.58 -7.34 -2.12
N VAL A 198 12.15 -8.51 -2.44
CA VAL A 198 13.20 -8.63 -3.45
C VAL A 198 12.67 -8.59 -4.88
N ASP A 199 11.40 -8.91 -5.08
CA ASP A 199 10.72 -8.99 -6.38
C ASP A 199 9.51 -8.04 -6.42
N ALA A 200 9.69 -6.79 -6.01
CA ALA A 200 8.62 -5.81 -5.84
C ALA A 200 7.76 -5.57 -7.11
N ALA A 201 8.26 -5.91 -8.30
CA ALA A 201 7.48 -5.91 -9.54
C ALA A 201 6.24 -6.84 -9.47
N ASN A 202 6.33 -7.92 -8.69
CA ASN A 202 5.25 -8.88 -8.48
C ASN A 202 4.28 -8.45 -7.38
N TYR A 203 4.60 -7.41 -6.59
CA TYR A 203 3.91 -7.13 -5.33
C TYR A 203 2.41 -6.83 -5.45
N ARG A 204 1.96 -6.40 -6.65
CA ARG A 204 0.53 -6.24 -6.97
C ARG A 204 -0.28 -7.52 -6.84
N GLN A 205 0.35 -8.70 -6.90
CA GLN A 205 -0.31 -9.99 -6.69
C GLN A 205 -0.93 -10.10 -5.28
N LEU A 206 -0.46 -9.32 -4.29
CA LEU A 206 -1.08 -9.29 -2.97
C LEU A 206 -2.51 -8.74 -2.99
N ASN A 207 -2.94 -8.06 -4.05
CA ASN A 207 -4.34 -7.64 -4.21
C ASN A 207 -5.32 -8.82 -4.12
N ASP A 208 -4.90 -10.02 -4.52
CA ASP A 208 -5.72 -11.24 -4.45
C ASP A 208 -6.06 -11.65 -3.02
N LEU A 209 -5.33 -11.12 -2.03
CA LEU A 209 -5.63 -11.32 -0.63
C LEU A 209 -6.75 -10.40 -0.13
N PHE A 210 -7.24 -9.42 -0.87
CA PHE A 210 -8.21 -8.46 -0.37
C PHE A 210 -9.54 -8.57 -1.10
N SER A 211 -10.60 -8.92 -0.37
CA SER A 211 -11.96 -8.93 -0.91
C SER A 211 -12.47 -7.49 -1.09
N ASN A 212 -12.09 -6.58 -0.19
CA ASN A 212 -12.51 -5.18 -0.21
C ASN A 212 -11.79 -4.34 -1.28
N GLU A 213 -12.56 -3.79 -2.23
CA GLU A 213 -12.08 -2.92 -3.31
C GLU A 213 -11.33 -1.68 -2.81
N SER A 214 -11.77 -1.12 -1.67
CA SER A 214 -11.14 0.06 -1.07
C SER A 214 -9.72 -0.24 -0.61
N LEU A 215 -9.49 -1.43 -0.05
CA LEU A 215 -8.17 -1.85 0.43
C LEU A 215 -7.24 -2.22 -0.73
N ARG A 216 -7.77 -2.81 -1.81
CA ARG A 216 -7.04 -3.01 -3.07
C ARG A 216 -6.60 -1.68 -3.68
N SER A 217 -7.52 -0.72 -3.76
CA SER A 217 -7.24 0.63 -4.26
C SER A 217 -6.20 1.35 -3.40
N GLU A 218 -6.24 1.16 -2.08
CA GLU A 218 -5.29 1.75 -1.14
C GLU A 218 -3.88 1.14 -1.26
N LEU A 219 -3.79 -0.18 -1.47
CA LEU A 219 -2.52 -0.84 -1.78
C LEU A 219 -1.95 -0.33 -3.11
N ASP A 220 -2.77 -0.28 -4.15
CA ASP A 220 -2.36 0.24 -5.47
C ASP A 220 -1.89 1.70 -5.39
N PHE A 221 -2.57 2.55 -4.61
CA PHE A 221 -2.18 3.93 -4.37
C PHE A 221 -0.81 4.00 -3.67
N PHE A 222 -0.63 3.19 -2.63
CA PHE A 222 0.65 3.08 -1.93
C PHE A 222 1.78 2.66 -2.90
N LEU A 223 1.56 1.66 -3.76
CA LEU A 223 2.58 1.18 -4.71
C LEU A 223 2.93 2.20 -5.79
N ARG A 224 1.97 2.99 -6.26
CA ARG A 224 2.22 4.07 -7.24
C ARG A 224 3.02 5.23 -6.65
N ASN A 225 2.82 5.51 -5.36
CA ASN A 225 3.43 6.63 -4.67
C ASN A 225 4.70 6.28 -3.91
N THR A 226 5.06 4.99 -3.85
CA THR A 226 6.29 4.53 -3.21
C THR A 226 7.33 4.22 -4.28
N THR A 227 8.29 5.13 -4.48
CA THR A 227 9.45 4.88 -5.31
C THR A 227 10.41 3.95 -4.56
N ILE A 228 10.46 2.67 -4.95
CA ILE A 228 11.63 1.85 -4.66
C ILE A 228 12.70 2.29 -5.65
N THR A 229 13.82 2.82 -5.17
CA THR A 229 15.01 2.99 -6.01
C THR A 229 15.40 1.59 -6.51
N PRO A 230 15.24 1.28 -7.81
CA PRO A 230 15.65 -0.02 -8.32
C PRO A 230 17.17 -0.07 -8.15
N LEU A 231 17.69 -1.09 -7.45
CA LEU A 231 19.11 -1.38 -7.53
C LEU A 231 19.40 -1.73 -8.99
N ALA A 232 20.27 -0.92 -9.59
CA ALA A 232 20.54 -0.85 -11.02
C ALA A 232 20.73 -2.24 -11.65
N GLY A 233 19.89 -2.56 -12.64
CA GLY A 233 19.98 -3.81 -13.37
C GLY A 233 18.83 -4.08 -14.34
N ALA A 234 18.22 -3.05 -14.93
CA ALA A 234 17.31 -3.24 -16.06
C ALA A 234 17.48 -2.05 -17.02
N SER A 235 18.33 -2.25 -18.04
CA SER A 235 18.49 -1.31 -19.15
C SER A 235 17.15 -1.14 -19.88
N SER A 236 16.58 0.06 -19.81
CA SER A 236 15.60 0.51 -20.79
C SER A 236 16.35 0.93 -22.06
N VAL A 237 16.14 0.17 -23.13
CA VAL A 237 16.51 0.57 -24.49
C VAL A 237 15.69 1.81 -24.84
N ASP A 238 16.39 2.93 -24.91
CA ASP A 238 15.89 4.20 -25.41
C ASP A 238 15.58 4.06 -26.90
N ASN A 239 14.35 4.34 -27.32
CA ASN A 239 13.97 4.40 -28.72
C ASN A 239 13.20 5.69 -28.98
N THR A 240 13.92 6.80 -28.92
CA THR A 240 13.49 8.10 -29.45
C THR A 240 13.71 8.11 -30.96
N SER A 241 12.68 7.74 -31.72
CA SER A 241 12.60 8.07 -33.14
C SER A 241 11.90 9.41 -33.30
N ALA A 242 12.70 10.42 -33.61
CA ALA A 242 12.28 11.73 -34.07
C ALA A 242 11.41 11.59 -35.33
N VAL A 243 10.19 12.14 -35.28
CA VAL A 243 9.40 12.44 -36.47
C VAL A 243 9.27 13.95 -36.57
N THR A 244 9.90 14.43 -37.63
CA THR A 244 9.85 15.74 -38.26
C THR A 244 8.42 16.21 -38.47
N ALA A 245 8.12 17.46 -38.07
CA ALA A 245 6.99 18.21 -38.59
C ALA A 245 7.47 19.62 -39.01
N PRO A 246 7.10 20.09 -40.21
CA PRO A 246 7.67 21.29 -40.80
C PRO A 246 6.99 22.58 -40.32
N VAL A 247 7.82 23.61 -40.31
CA VAL A 247 7.53 25.03 -40.16
C VAL A 247 6.51 25.49 -41.21
N ALA A 248 5.43 26.13 -40.76
CA ALA A 248 4.58 26.97 -41.60
C ALA A 248 4.37 28.33 -40.90
N VAL A 249 4.99 29.33 -41.50
CA VAL A 249 4.88 30.77 -41.21
C VAL A 249 3.61 31.28 -41.89
N ALA A 250 2.75 32.00 -41.16
CA ALA A 250 1.90 33.04 -41.73
C ALA A 250 1.37 33.97 -40.62
N GLU A 251 1.93 35.18 -40.58
CA GLU A 251 1.32 36.36 -39.95
C GLU A 251 0.25 36.98 -40.88
N PRO A 252 -0.66 37.82 -40.33
CA PRO A 252 -1.89 38.24 -40.98
C PRO A 252 -1.75 39.56 -41.76
N LYS A 253 -2.71 39.83 -42.64
CA LYS A 253 -2.99 41.21 -43.09
C LYS A 253 -4.49 41.50 -42.99
N GLU A 254 -4.76 42.57 -42.25
CA GLU A 254 -5.98 43.37 -42.27
C GLU A 254 -6.39 43.77 -43.69
N LYS A 255 -7.70 43.94 -43.89
CA LYS A 255 -8.24 45.26 -44.28
C LYS A 255 -9.74 45.36 -44.04
N GLU A 256 -10.10 46.53 -43.54
CA GLU A 256 -11.41 47.11 -43.34
C GLU A 256 -12.29 47.04 -44.60
N GLU A 257 -13.61 46.91 -44.41
CA GLU A 257 -14.53 47.88 -44.99
C GLU A 257 -15.84 47.93 -44.19
N ALA A 258 -16.20 49.15 -43.80
CA ALA A 258 -17.41 49.51 -43.10
C ALA A 258 -18.51 49.87 -44.10
N VAL A 259 -19.75 49.39 -43.91
CA VAL A 259 -20.95 50.07 -44.42
C VAL A 259 -22.08 49.97 -43.38
N SER A 260 -22.45 51.15 -42.89
CA SER A 260 -23.65 51.47 -42.11
C SER A 260 -24.90 51.47 -43.01
N THR A 261 -26.10 51.14 -42.48
CA THR A 261 -27.20 52.11 -42.19
C THR A 261 -28.57 51.43 -41.99
N GLN A 262 -29.08 51.58 -40.75
CA GLN A 262 -30.46 51.83 -40.26
C GLN A 262 -31.68 50.90 -40.46
N LYS A 263 -32.23 50.58 -39.26
CA LYS A 263 -33.62 50.72 -38.75
C LYS A 263 -34.78 49.95 -39.42
N GLN A 264 -35.43 49.11 -38.60
CA GLN A 264 -36.82 49.36 -38.19
C GLN A 264 -37.19 48.59 -36.90
N ASN A 265 -37.98 49.27 -36.07
CA ASN A 265 -38.52 48.82 -34.77
C ASN A 265 -39.62 47.77 -34.95
N GLU A 266 -39.71 46.78 -34.06
CA GLU A 266 -40.99 46.40 -33.48
C GLU A 266 -40.84 45.74 -32.10
N VAL A 267 -41.80 46.08 -31.23
CA VAL A 267 -41.92 45.86 -29.79
C VAL A 267 -42.31 44.41 -29.48
N LYS A 268 -41.87 43.81 -28.35
CA LYS A 268 -42.72 43.20 -27.28
C LYS A 268 -42.02 42.14 -26.39
N SER A 269 -42.21 42.32 -25.08
CA SER A 269 -42.02 41.43 -23.91
C SER A 269 -40.65 41.29 -23.21
N PRO A 270 -40.62 41.36 -21.86
CA PRO A 270 -39.40 41.32 -21.06
C PRO A 270 -39.00 39.88 -20.77
N ALA A 271 -37.90 39.42 -21.38
CA ALA A 271 -37.17 38.27 -20.89
C ALA A 271 -36.11 38.78 -19.93
N SER A 272 -36.18 38.34 -18.67
CA SER A 272 -35.19 38.61 -17.65
C SER A 272 -33.80 38.21 -18.14
N GLU A 273 -33.00 39.21 -18.48
CA GLU A 273 -31.59 39.09 -18.80
C GLU A 273 -30.87 38.65 -17.53
N VAL A 274 -30.64 37.34 -17.41
CA VAL A 274 -29.77 36.77 -16.40
C VAL A 274 -28.38 37.27 -16.73
N HIS A 275 -27.96 38.30 -16.00
CA HIS A 275 -26.58 38.73 -15.89
C HIS A 275 -25.72 37.49 -15.62
N LEU A 276 -25.06 36.97 -16.65
CA LEU A 276 -24.12 35.85 -16.54
C LEU A 276 -23.00 36.33 -15.64
N LYS A 277 -23.03 35.87 -14.39
CA LYS A 277 -21.98 36.12 -13.41
C LYS A 277 -20.63 35.77 -14.03
N GLU A 278 -19.74 36.74 -13.94
CA GLU A 278 -18.31 36.65 -14.17
C GLU A 278 -17.79 35.30 -13.68
N VAL A 279 -17.11 34.56 -14.56
CA VAL A 279 -16.51 33.27 -14.20
C VAL A 279 -15.28 33.61 -13.37
N ASP A 280 -15.40 33.49 -12.04
CA ASP A 280 -14.27 33.70 -11.14
C ASP A 280 -13.16 32.68 -11.49
N VAL A 281 -12.09 33.15 -12.12
CA VAL A 281 -10.91 32.35 -12.45
C VAL A 281 -9.93 32.46 -11.29
N TYR A 282 -9.65 31.34 -10.61
CA TYR A 282 -8.75 31.30 -9.47
C TYR A 282 -7.40 30.73 -9.91
N ASN A 283 -6.38 31.58 -10.06
CA ASN A 283 -5.02 31.15 -10.43
C ASN A 283 -4.98 30.24 -11.68
N GLY A 284 -5.79 30.54 -12.69
CA GLY A 284 -5.90 29.73 -13.91
C GLY A 284 -6.72 28.43 -13.78
N ARG A 285 -7.35 28.20 -12.63
CA ARG A 285 -8.29 27.09 -12.40
C ARG A 285 -9.72 27.61 -12.51
N THR A 286 -10.49 27.00 -13.40
CA THR A 286 -11.91 27.31 -13.58
C THR A 286 -12.75 26.29 -12.80
N PRO A 287 -13.57 26.73 -11.83
CA PRO A 287 -14.49 25.84 -11.12
C PRO A 287 -15.45 25.13 -12.09
N VAL A 288 -15.84 23.90 -11.75
CA VAL A 288 -16.87 23.17 -12.50
C VAL A 288 -18.19 23.94 -12.50
N SER A 289 -18.92 23.86 -13.61
CA SER A 289 -20.24 24.50 -13.71
C SER A 289 -21.21 24.01 -12.63
N ASN A 290 -22.15 24.88 -12.24
CA ASN A 290 -23.24 24.51 -11.31
C ASN A 290 -24.00 23.26 -11.77
N LYS A 291 -24.18 23.05 -13.08
CA LYS A 291 -24.82 21.85 -13.62
C LYS A 291 -24.02 20.60 -13.27
N THR A 292 -22.70 20.61 -13.49
CA THR A 292 -21.78 19.50 -13.17
C THR A 292 -21.73 19.26 -11.66
N TYR A 293 -21.60 20.33 -10.87
CA TYR A 293 -21.62 20.25 -9.41
C TYR A 293 -22.92 19.62 -8.88
N ASN A 294 -24.08 20.12 -9.31
CA ASN A 294 -25.38 19.60 -8.90
C ASN A 294 -25.59 18.14 -9.29
N GLN A 295 -25.04 17.70 -10.43
CA GLN A 295 -25.05 16.28 -10.82
C GLN A 295 -24.22 15.43 -9.85
N LEU A 296 -23.02 15.87 -9.47
CA LEU A 296 -22.19 15.17 -8.49
C LEU A 296 -22.87 15.13 -7.12
N GLN A 297 -23.41 16.26 -6.65
CA GLN A 297 -24.09 16.33 -5.36
C GLN A 297 -25.29 15.37 -5.29
N ARG A 298 -26.09 15.27 -6.37
CA ARG A 298 -27.19 14.29 -6.46
C ARG A 298 -26.69 12.85 -6.41
N LYS A 299 -25.59 12.53 -7.10
CA LYS A 299 -24.98 11.19 -7.08
C LYS A 299 -24.48 10.79 -5.70
N VAL A 300 -23.94 11.74 -4.94
CA VAL A 300 -23.50 11.52 -3.55
C VAL A 300 -24.72 11.31 -2.64
N LYS A 301 -25.73 12.19 -2.75
CA LYS A 301 -26.99 12.09 -1.98
C LYS A 301 -27.78 10.82 -2.27
N SER A 302 -27.67 10.24 -3.47
CA SER A 302 -28.33 8.97 -3.80
C SER A 302 -27.65 7.74 -3.20
N GLN A 303 -26.43 7.86 -2.68
CA GLN A 303 -25.74 6.73 -2.04
C GLN A 303 -26.32 6.49 -0.64
N ARG A 304 -26.78 5.25 -0.42
CA ARG A 304 -27.35 4.83 0.87
C ARG A 304 -26.31 4.57 1.95
N THR A 305 -25.11 4.15 1.55
CA THR A 305 -24.03 3.78 2.48
C THR A 305 -22.95 4.84 2.53
N GLN A 306 -22.28 4.93 3.68
CA GLN A 306 -21.11 5.80 3.87
C GLN A 306 -20.02 5.48 2.84
N GLN A 307 -19.68 4.20 2.67
CA GLN A 307 -18.70 3.75 1.68
C GLN A 307 -19.07 4.15 0.24
N GLY A 308 -20.36 4.08 -0.10
CA GLY A 308 -20.83 4.50 -1.42
C GLY A 308 -20.58 5.99 -1.68
N LYS A 309 -20.86 6.85 -0.68
CA LYS A 309 -20.58 8.29 -0.77
C LYS A 309 -19.08 8.55 -0.97
N VAL A 310 -18.24 7.91 -0.15
CA VAL A 310 -16.77 8.02 -0.23
C VAL A 310 -16.28 7.60 -1.62
N SER A 311 -16.72 6.45 -2.13
CA SER A 311 -16.34 5.94 -3.45
C SER A 311 -16.68 6.93 -4.59
N VAL A 312 -17.88 7.52 -4.56
CA VAL A 312 -18.30 8.52 -5.56
C VAL A 312 -17.42 9.77 -5.48
N LEU A 313 -17.11 10.26 -4.29
CA LEU A 313 -16.26 11.44 -4.10
C LEU A 313 -14.81 11.19 -4.49
N THR A 314 -14.22 10.07 -4.08
CA THR A 314 -12.87 9.65 -4.51
C THR A 314 -12.77 9.62 -6.03
N SER A 315 -13.74 8.98 -6.70
CA SER A 315 -13.80 8.91 -8.16
C SER A 315 -13.97 10.27 -8.84
N ALA A 316 -14.60 11.23 -8.16
CA ALA A 316 -14.78 12.59 -8.68
C ALA A 316 -13.51 13.42 -8.51
N PHE A 317 -12.85 13.32 -7.36
CA PHE A 317 -11.63 14.07 -7.04
C PHE A 317 -10.41 13.55 -7.79
N GLN A 318 -10.40 12.31 -8.28
CA GLN A 318 -9.32 11.80 -9.14
C GLN A 318 -9.43 12.22 -10.61
N ARG A 319 -10.50 12.90 -11.03
CA ARG A 319 -10.68 13.31 -12.43
C ARG A 319 -9.88 14.56 -12.72
N GLU A 320 -8.98 14.46 -13.69
CA GLU A 320 -8.24 15.61 -14.22
C GLU A 320 -9.18 16.69 -14.78
N GLY A 321 -8.78 17.95 -14.65
CA GLY A 321 -9.48 19.10 -15.22
C GLY A 321 -10.82 19.48 -14.55
N SER A 322 -11.24 18.80 -13.49
CA SER A 322 -12.42 19.16 -12.71
C SER A 322 -12.00 19.85 -11.41
N TYR A 323 -12.20 21.17 -11.31
CA TYR A 323 -11.90 21.93 -10.09
C TYR A 323 -13.18 22.28 -9.32
N LEU A 324 -13.20 22.07 -8.02
CA LEU A 324 -14.30 22.47 -7.14
C LEU A 324 -13.87 23.68 -6.31
N THR A 325 -14.81 24.52 -5.93
CA THR A 325 -14.55 25.54 -4.90
C THR A 325 -14.50 24.90 -3.52
N THR A 326 -13.83 25.54 -2.57
CA THR A 326 -13.75 25.08 -1.18
C THR A 326 -15.15 24.96 -0.56
N THR A 327 -16.08 25.86 -0.91
CA THR A 327 -17.48 25.78 -0.51
C THR A 327 -18.20 24.54 -1.06
N GLN A 328 -17.99 24.22 -2.35
CA GLN A 328 -18.54 23.00 -2.94
C GLN A 328 -17.95 21.73 -2.31
N LEU A 329 -16.65 21.73 -2.01
CA LEU A 329 -15.99 20.61 -1.32
C LEU A 329 -16.55 20.42 0.09
N ARG A 330 -16.72 21.50 0.85
CA ARG A 330 -17.37 21.47 2.17
C ARG A 330 -18.72 20.78 2.12
N GLU A 331 -19.59 21.21 1.20
CA GLU A 331 -20.93 20.64 1.06
C GLU A 331 -20.91 19.16 0.68
N LEU A 332 -19.95 18.73 -0.14
CA LEU A 332 -19.80 17.35 -0.57
C LEU A 332 -19.24 16.44 0.52
N ILE A 333 -18.34 16.94 1.37
CA ILE A 333 -17.64 16.17 2.40
C ILE A 333 -18.42 16.15 3.73
N THR A 334 -19.22 17.18 4.03
CA THR A 334 -20.04 17.25 5.26
C THR A 334 -20.89 15.99 5.55
N PRO A 335 -21.53 15.33 4.55
CA PRO A 335 -22.33 14.12 4.78
C PRO A 335 -21.53 12.85 5.12
N ILE A 336 -20.20 12.93 5.17
CA ILE A 336 -19.27 11.82 5.49
C ILE A 336 -19.05 11.81 7.00
N THR A 337 -19.54 10.77 7.67
CA THR A 337 -19.54 10.71 9.14
C THR A 337 -18.21 10.25 9.75
N ALA A 338 -17.46 9.40 9.05
CA ALA A 338 -16.16 8.94 9.51
C ALA A 338 -15.09 10.01 9.25
N GLU A 339 -14.37 10.42 10.30
CA GLU A 339 -13.39 11.49 10.19
C GLU A 339 -12.18 11.12 9.32
N ALA A 340 -11.69 9.89 9.45
CA ALA A 340 -10.60 9.37 8.62
C ALA A 340 -10.94 9.45 7.11
N ASP A 341 -12.20 9.21 6.74
CA ASP A 341 -12.68 9.35 5.37
C ASP A 341 -12.71 10.82 4.95
N ARG A 342 -13.20 11.73 5.82
CA ARG A 342 -13.19 13.18 5.55
C ARG A 342 -11.77 13.67 5.30
N LEU A 343 -10.81 13.20 6.09
CA LEU A 343 -9.42 13.60 6.01
C LEU A 343 -8.80 13.14 4.68
N THR A 344 -9.00 11.86 4.36
CA THR A 344 -8.56 11.27 3.09
C THR A 344 -9.14 12.00 1.88
N LEU A 345 -10.45 12.22 1.87
CA LEU A 345 -11.16 12.91 0.80
C LEU A 345 -10.72 14.36 0.64
N THR A 346 -10.52 15.06 1.76
CA THR A 346 -10.10 16.46 1.72
C THR A 346 -8.67 16.58 1.20
N LYS A 347 -7.72 15.73 1.64
CA LYS A 347 -6.36 15.70 1.07
C LYS A 347 -6.37 15.44 -0.43
N LEU A 348 -7.16 14.47 -0.88
CA LEU A 348 -7.33 14.14 -2.30
C LEU A 348 -7.91 15.33 -3.10
N ALA A 349 -8.83 16.09 -2.51
CA ALA A 349 -9.47 17.23 -3.16
C ALA A 349 -8.57 18.47 -3.30
N TYR A 350 -7.46 18.58 -2.56
CA TYR A 350 -6.63 19.79 -2.52
C TYR A 350 -6.06 20.18 -3.89
N SER A 351 -5.53 19.21 -4.65
CA SER A 351 -5.04 19.45 -6.02
C SER A 351 -6.15 19.82 -7.00
N HIS A 352 -7.40 19.50 -6.66
CA HIS A 352 -8.61 19.74 -7.45
C HIS A 352 -9.48 20.87 -6.89
N THR A 353 -8.90 21.75 -6.06
CA THR A 353 -9.59 22.95 -5.58
C THR A 353 -9.24 24.16 -6.45
N ALA A 354 -10.23 24.94 -6.86
CA ALA A 354 -10.02 26.17 -7.61
C ALA A 354 -9.41 27.26 -6.71
N ASP A 355 -10.01 27.51 -5.55
CA ASP A 355 -9.65 28.56 -4.58
C ASP A 355 -8.83 28.01 -3.40
N THR A 356 -7.66 27.42 -3.67
CA THR A 356 -6.80 26.78 -2.64
C THR A 356 -6.40 27.70 -1.48
N ALA A 357 -6.42 29.02 -1.68
CA ALA A 357 -6.19 29.99 -0.61
C ALA A 357 -7.21 29.88 0.53
N ASN A 358 -8.44 29.47 0.22
CA ASN A 358 -9.53 29.30 1.18
C ASN A 358 -9.57 27.90 1.80
N PHE A 359 -8.69 26.99 1.38
CA PHE A 359 -8.79 25.57 1.72
C PHE A 359 -8.73 25.28 3.22
N LYS A 360 -8.02 26.12 3.99
CA LYS A 360 -7.96 26.04 5.46
C LYS A 360 -9.31 26.22 6.15
N THR A 361 -10.29 26.80 5.47
CA THR A 361 -11.65 26.88 6.02
C THR A 361 -12.20 25.50 6.33
N LEU A 362 -11.82 24.44 5.60
CA LEU A 362 -12.29 23.06 5.81
C LEU A 362 -11.82 22.41 7.13
N TYR A 363 -10.99 23.09 7.94
CA TYR A 363 -10.47 22.50 9.20
C TYR A 363 -11.58 22.20 10.21
N ASP A 364 -12.66 22.97 10.17
CA ASP A 364 -13.85 22.78 11.00
C ASP A 364 -14.67 21.54 10.62
N LEU A 365 -14.31 20.83 9.53
CA LEU A 365 -14.87 19.51 9.22
C LEU A 365 -14.25 18.39 10.08
N PHE A 366 -13.22 18.69 10.87
CA PHE A 366 -12.52 17.72 11.69
C PHE A 366 -12.76 18.00 13.17
N ASP A 367 -13.27 17.00 13.88
CA ASP A 367 -13.47 17.08 15.32
C ASP A 367 -12.13 16.83 16.05
N ASP A 368 -11.25 15.99 15.47
CA ASP A 368 -9.94 15.67 16.02
C ASP A 368 -8.87 16.70 15.62
N ARG A 369 -8.15 17.21 16.62
CA ARG A 369 -7.00 18.09 16.44
C ARG A 369 -5.90 17.42 15.60
N TYR A 370 -5.78 16.10 15.66
CA TYR A 370 -4.89 15.31 14.83
C TYR A 370 -5.15 15.51 13.34
N SER A 371 -6.40 15.32 12.90
CA SER A 371 -6.79 15.47 11.50
C SER A 371 -6.55 16.89 11.00
N GLN A 372 -6.79 17.89 11.86
CA GLN A 372 -6.50 19.30 11.55
C GLN A 372 -4.99 19.54 11.37
N MET A 373 -4.14 19.00 12.26
CA MET A 373 -2.68 19.09 12.15
C MET A 373 -2.16 18.37 10.92
N GLU A 374 -2.66 17.17 10.65
CA GLU A 374 -2.28 16.37 9.50
C GLU A 374 -2.67 17.06 8.17
N MET A 375 -3.83 17.73 8.14
CA MET A 375 -4.25 18.57 7.03
C MET A 375 -3.33 19.78 6.85
N ASP A 376 -2.99 20.49 7.93
CA ASP A 376 -2.09 21.65 7.87
C ASP A 376 -0.70 21.26 7.36
N HIS A 377 -0.18 20.12 7.83
CA HIS A 377 1.05 19.54 7.31
C HIS A 377 0.96 19.25 5.81
N PHE A 378 -0.10 18.57 5.37
CA PHE A 378 -0.31 18.22 3.97
C PHE A 378 -0.41 19.47 3.06
N ILE A 379 -1.11 20.51 3.47
CA ILE A 379 -1.24 21.76 2.70
C ILE A 379 0.13 22.44 2.55
N ARG A 380 0.92 22.50 3.63
CA ARG A 380 2.27 23.08 3.62
C ARG A 380 3.21 22.30 2.72
N SER A 381 3.18 20.96 2.77
CA SER A 381 4.02 20.12 1.92
C SER A 381 3.62 20.18 0.44
N SER A 382 2.34 20.41 0.15
CA SER A 382 1.79 20.41 -1.21
C SER A 382 1.84 21.77 -1.90
N ASN A 383 2.29 22.83 -1.23
CA ASN A 383 2.45 24.16 -1.83
C ASN A 383 3.91 24.37 -2.28
N PRO A 384 4.20 24.36 -3.60
CA PRO A 384 5.56 24.50 -4.13
C PRO A 384 6.14 25.92 -3.93
N ASN A 385 5.30 26.92 -3.68
CA ASN A 385 5.73 28.32 -3.49
C ASN A 385 6.08 28.64 -2.03
N THR A 386 5.70 27.79 -1.08
CA THR A 386 6.34 27.79 0.24
C THR A 386 7.73 27.17 0.08
N LYS A 387 8.70 28.00 -0.34
CA LYS A 387 10.09 27.75 0.07
C LYS A 387 10.02 27.59 1.57
N VAL A 388 10.21 26.35 2.04
CA VAL A 388 10.32 26.05 3.46
C VAL A 388 11.52 26.86 3.94
N VAL A 389 11.26 28.07 4.44
CA VAL A 389 12.20 28.77 5.29
C VAL A 389 12.38 27.80 6.44
N ALA A 390 13.55 27.17 6.52
CA ALA A 390 13.94 26.18 7.51
C ALA A 390 13.99 26.78 8.93
N SER A 391 12.88 27.34 9.37
CA SER A 391 12.76 28.15 10.59
C SER A 391 11.90 27.47 11.66
N ASN A 392 11.44 26.24 11.42
CA ASN A 392 10.99 25.36 12.49
C ASN A 392 11.10 23.90 12.02
N ALA A 393 12.25 23.28 12.27
CA ALA A 393 12.45 21.83 12.11
C ALA A 393 11.42 21.00 12.91
N TYR A 394 10.70 21.64 13.83
CA TYR A 394 9.60 21.12 14.63
C TYR A 394 8.29 20.94 13.87
N ALA A 395 8.08 21.61 12.73
CA ALA A 395 6.82 21.60 11.99
C ALA A 395 6.49 20.24 11.31
N TYR A 396 7.39 19.25 11.39
CA TYR A 396 7.28 17.95 10.74
C TYR A 396 7.01 16.78 11.69
N ARG A 397 6.85 17.04 12.98
CA ARG A 397 6.61 15.99 13.97
C ARG A 397 5.11 15.72 14.09
N VAL A 398 4.58 14.89 13.19
CA VAL A 398 3.18 14.45 13.26
C VAL A 398 3.07 13.44 14.40
N PRO A 399 2.21 13.67 15.43
CA PRO A 399 2.03 12.73 16.52
C PRO A 399 1.49 11.38 15.99
N ILE A 400 1.59 10.34 16.81
CA ILE A 400 1.02 9.03 16.54
C ILE A 400 -0.51 9.15 16.48
N SER A 401 -1.16 8.39 15.59
CA SER A 401 -2.61 8.38 15.52
C SER A 401 -3.21 7.80 16.82
N GLU A 402 -4.41 8.23 17.19
CA GLU A 402 -5.05 7.79 18.44
C GLU A 402 -5.28 6.27 18.48
N ALA A 403 -5.61 5.66 17.32
CA ALA A 403 -5.79 4.22 17.21
C ALA A 403 -4.49 3.44 17.44
N GLU A 404 -3.38 3.92 16.86
CA GLU A 404 -2.06 3.32 17.06
C GLU A 404 -1.57 3.53 18.50
N TYR A 405 -1.77 4.73 19.06
CA TYR A 405 -1.47 5.02 20.46
C TYR A 405 -2.23 4.10 21.40
N SER A 406 -3.55 3.99 21.25
CA SER A 406 -4.41 3.09 22.04
C SER A 406 -3.91 1.65 22.01
N HIS A 407 -3.43 1.17 20.86
CA HIS A 407 -2.87 -0.17 20.75
C HIS A 407 -1.53 -0.32 21.49
N LEU A 408 -0.64 0.67 21.42
CA LEU A 408 0.59 0.69 22.21
C LEU A 408 0.31 0.80 23.71
N ASP A 409 -0.65 1.65 24.08
CA ASP A 409 -1.03 1.87 25.47
C ASP A 409 -1.57 0.58 26.11
N LEU A 410 -2.44 -0.16 25.43
CA LEU A 410 -2.88 -1.47 25.89
C LEU A 410 -1.69 -2.42 26.15
N LYS A 411 -0.69 -2.46 25.27
CA LYS A 411 0.50 -3.29 25.48
C LYS A 411 1.28 -2.89 26.72
N VAL A 412 1.44 -1.58 26.96
CA VAL A 412 2.10 -1.03 28.15
C VAL A 412 1.30 -1.37 29.41
N GLN A 413 -0.02 -1.20 29.39
CA GLN A 413 -0.90 -1.50 30.52
C GLN A 413 -0.95 -2.99 30.88
N PHE A 414 -0.86 -3.90 29.90
CA PHE A 414 -0.81 -5.34 30.15
C PHE A 414 0.50 -5.82 30.79
N GLN A 415 1.54 -4.98 30.86
CA GLN A 415 2.76 -5.32 31.59
C GLN A 415 2.55 -5.16 33.10
N MET A 416 2.45 -6.31 33.78
CA MET A 416 2.23 -6.41 35.22
C MET A 416 3.49 -6.02 36.02
N ARG A 417 4.68 -6.25 35.48
CA ARG A 417 5.95 -5.97 36.17
C ARG A 417 6.53 -4.65 35.68
N GLN A 418 7.07 -3.87 36.63
CA GLN A 418 7.68 -2.57 36.36
C GLN A 418 8.76 -2.61 35.26
N PRO A 419 9.72 -3.57 35.25
CA PRO A 419 10.77 -3.59 34.23
C PRO A 419 10.23 -3.85 32.82
N ASP A 420 9.23 -4.73 32.70
CA ASP A 420 8.61 -5.08 31.41
C ASP A 420 7.83 -3.89 30.85
N ARG A 421 7.14 -3.14 31.73
CA ARG A 421 6.44 -1.90 31.36
C ARG A 421 7.42 -0.84 30.86
N VAL A 422 8.51 -0.61 31.59
CA VAL A 422 9.56 0.34 31.18
C VAL A 422 10.18 -0.06 29.85
N ALA A 423 10.42 -1.36 29.63
CA ALA A 423 10.94 -1.87 28.36
C ALA A 423 10.00 -1.62 27.18
N GLU A 424 8.68 -1.82 27.36
CA GLU A 424 7.70 -1.58 26.29
C GLU A 424 7.55 -0.08 25.97
N ILE A 425 7.54 0.79 26.98
CA ILE A 425 7.53 2.26 26.77
C ILE A 425 8.81 2.70 26.04
N LYS A 426 9.96 2.18 26.47
CA LYS A 426 11.26 2.47 25.82
C LYS A 426 11.25 2.06 24.35
N LYS A 427 10.67 0.89 24.04
CA LYS A 427 10.51 0.41 22.67
C LYS A 427 9.65 1.36 21.84
N ALA A 428 8.54 1.85 22.40
CA ALA A 428 7.67 2.82 21.73
C ALA A 428 8.38 4.15 21.44
N PHE A 429 9.11 4.73 22.40
CA PHE A 429 9.92 5.95 22.16
C PHE A 429 11.13 5.72 21.25
N SER A 430 11.55 4.47 21.04
CA SER A 430 12.60 4.15 20.08
C SER A 430 12.09 4.04 18.63
N SER A 431 10.77 4.03 18.43
CA SER A 431 10.13 3.99 17.11
C SER A 431 10.25 5.32 16.35
N HIS A 432 9.70 5.38 15.14
CA HIS A 432 9.66 6.60 14.30
C HIS A 432 8.46 7.50 14.61
N HIS A 433 7.60 7.11 15.54
CA HIS A 433 6.43 7.88 15.91
C HIS A 433 6.80 9.07 16.80
N TYR A 434 6.07 10.18 16.63
CA TYR A 434 6.07 11.25 17.60
C TYR A 434 4.88 11.10 18.54
N PHE A 435 4.95 11.67 19.73
CA PHE A 435 3.90 11.57 20.75
C PHE A 435 3.51 12.97 21.21
N THR A 436 2.25 13.14 21.60
CA THR A 436 1.84 14.35 22.30
C THR A 436 2.41 14.39 23.72
N GLU A 437 2.44 15.57 24.31
CA GLU A 437 2.82 15.73 25.72
C GLU A 437 1.94 14.88 26.63
N GLU A 438 0.63 14.86 26.39
CA GLU A 438 -0.33 14.12 27.20
C GLU A 438 -0.12 12.61 27.10
N GLN A 439 0.18 12.09 25.90
CA GLN A 439 0.50 10.68 25.67
C GLN A 439 1.78 10.26 26.40
N ILE A 440 2.81 11.11 26.38
CA ILE A 440 4.06 10.90 27.11
C ILE A 440 3.78 10.92 28.63
N ARG A 441 3.04 11.91 29.11
CA ARG A 441 2.65 12.06 30.52
C ARG A 441 1.93 10.82 31.03
N GLN A 442 0.95 10.31 30.27
CA GLN A 442 0.21 9.11 30.62
C GLN A 442 1.16 7.93 30.88
N TRP A 443 2.11 7.67 29.98
CA TRP A 443 3.07 6.58 30.17
C TRP A 443 4.07 6.83 31.30
N LEU A 444 4.57 8.06 31.48
CA LEU A 444 5.49 8.39 32.57
C LEU A 444 4.83 8.23 33.95
N ASN A 445 3.52 8.47 34.07
CA ASN A 445 2.77 8.24 35.30
C ASN A 445 2.61 6.76 35.65
N LEU A 446 2.73 5.85 34.69
CA LEU A 446 2.73 4.40 34.95
C LEU A 446 4.07 3.91 35.49
N VAL A 447 5.10 4.77 35.55
CA VAL A 447 6.45 4.40 35.99
C VAL A 447 6.67 4.81 37.43
N THR A 448 6.90 3.87 38.33
CA THR A 448 6.94 4.13 39.79
C THR A 448 8.27 4.67 40.28
N THR A 449 9.37 4.25 39.66
CA THR A 449 10.74 4.66 39.98
C THR A 449 11.09 5.94 39.22
N GLU A 450 11.54 6.98 39.92
CA GLU A 450 11.88 8.24 39.26
C GLU A 450 13.08 8.12 38.31
N GLY A 451 14.04 7.25 38.61
CA GLY A 451 15.19 7.00 37.73
C GLY A 451 14.77 6.47 36.35
N ASP A 452 13.84 5.51 36.30
CA ASP A 452 13.31 5.00 35.03
C ASP A 452 12.45 6.05 34.33
N ARG A 453 11.63 6.80 35.10
CA ARG A 453 10.81 7.89 34.56
C ARG A 453 11.68 8.97 33.90
N LEU A 454 12.82 9.31 34.52
CA LEU A 454 13.79 10.28 34.00
C LEU A 454 14.43 9.77 32.70
N ALA A 455 14.88 8.52 32.69
CA ALA A 455 15.46 7.91 31.50
C ALA A 455 14.46 7.88 30.32
N LEU A 456 13.20 7.55 30.60
CA LEU A 456 12.13 7.56 29.60
C LEU A 456 11.77 8.97 29.14
N ALA A 457 11.73 9.97 30.04
CA ALA A 457 11.47 11.36 29.67
C ALA A 457 12.55 11.90 28.72
N LYS A 458 13.84 11.63 29.00
CA LYS A 458 14.95 12.00 28.11
C LYS A 458 14.79 11.41 26.71
N LEU A 459 14.35 10.15 26.61
CA LEU A 459 14.03 9.52 25.32
C LEU A 459 12.82 10.16 24.65
N ALA A 460 11.76 10.43 25.42
CA ALA A 460 10.52 11.01 24.93
C ALA A 460 10.72 12.41 24.35
N TYR A 461 11.67 13.20 24.85
CA TYR A 461 11.98 14.53 24.31
C TYR A 461 12.41 14.50 22.84
N GLN A 462 13.10 13.43 22.42
CA GLN A 462 13.47 13.22 21.02
C GLN A 462 12.26 12.87 20.14
N ARG A 463 11.15 12.44 20.75
CA ARG A 463 9.92 11.99 20.10
C ARG A 463 8.69 12.83 20.42
N ILE A 464 8.80 13.94 21.15
CA ILE A 464 7.63 14.80 21.35
C ILE A 464 7.32 15.55 20.06
N ASN A 465 6.04 15.65 19.71
CA ASN A 465 5.58 16.38 18.54
C ASN A 465 5.84 17.89 18.65
N ASP A 466 5.66 18.47 19.84
CA ASP A 466 5.90 19.87 20.14
C ASP A 466 6.87 20.00 21.33
N PRO A 467 8.17 20.25 21.08
CA PRO A 467 9.14 20.41 22.16
C PRO A 467 8.89 21.59 23.10
N THR A 468 8.07 22.56 22.70
CA THR A 468 7.76 23.72 23.55
C THR A 468 6.83 23.36 24.71
N THR A 469 6.03 22.30 24.57
CA THR A 469 5.13 21.81 25.63
C THR A 469 5.82 20.86 26.60
N PHE A 470 7.01 20.35 26.27
CA PHE A 470 7.71 19.34 27.05
C PHE A 470 8.03 19.75 28.49
N ALA A 471 8.26 21.05 28.73
CA ALA A 471 8.56 21.58 30.06
C ALA A 471 7.43 21.33 31.08
N SER A 472 6.19 21.12 30.61
CA SER A 472 5.08 20.76 31.49
C SER A 472 5.32 19.43 32.20
N LEU A 473 6.11 18.50 31.66
CA LEU A 473 6.40 17.18 32.26
C LEU A 473 7.34 17.25 33.47
N TYR A 474 7.91 18.41 33.79
CA TYR A 474 8.83 18.59 34.92
C TYR A 474 8.15 18.39 36.28
N ASP A 475 6.84 18.63 36.35
CA ASP A 475 6.02 18.40 37.53
C ASP A 475 5.90 16.92 37.91
N LEU A 476 6.20 16.00 36.97
CA LEU A 476 6.22 14.57 37.21
C LEU A 476 7.43 14.12 38.05
N PHE A 477 8.36 15.01 38.40
CA PHE A 477 9.55 14.67 39.19
C PHE A 477 9.49 15.35 40.56
N SER A 478 9.39 14.54 41.62
CA SER A 478 9.39 15.00 43.00
C SER A 478 10.80 15.30 43.51
N ASN A 479 11.80 14.51 43.09
CA ASN A 479 13.21 14.79 43.37
C ASN A 479 13.71 15.98 42.52
N GLU A 480 14.30 16.96 43.20
CA GLU A 480 14.80 18.19 42.57
C GLU A 480 15.99 17.94 41.62
N ASP A 481 16.87 16.99 41.95
CA ASP A 481 18.03 16.66 41.12
C ASP A 481 17.60 16.01 39.80
N ASN A 482 16.61 15.10 39.84
CA ASN A 482 16.05 14.49 38.62
C ASN A 482 15.39 15.53 37.70
N ARG A 483 14.67 16.50 38.28
CA ARG A 483 14.06 17.60 37.52
C ARG A 483 15.12 18.49 36.88
N LYS A 484 16.15 18.89 37.64
CA LYS A 484 17.29 19.69 37.13
C LYS A 484 18.04 18.94 36.03
N ASP A 485 18.26 17.64 36.17
CA ASP A 485 18.91 16.81 35.16
C ASP A 485 18.07 16.76 33.86
N LEU A 486 16.74 16.62 33.95
CA LEU A 486 15.88 16.68 32.77
C LEU A 486 15.89 18.06 32.11
N GLU A 487 15.84 19.14 32.89
CA GLU A 487 15.90 20.51 32.39
C GLU A 487 17.23 20.79 31.67
N GLN A 488 18.36 20.40 32.26
CA GLN A 488 19.68 20.50 31.63
C GLN A 488 19.75 19.69 30.34
N TYR A 489 19.22 18.46 30.33
CA TYR A 489 19.17 17.64 29.13
C TYR A 489 18.35 18.31 28.02
N VAL A 490 17.17 18.84 28.33
CA VAL A 490 16.33 19.55 27.36
C VAL A 490 17.05 20.79 26.82
N ALA A 491 17.67 21.60 27.69
CA ALA A 491 18.42 22.77 27.29
C ALA A 491 19.60 22.43 26.35
N ALA A 492 20.33 21.35 26.65
CA ALA A 492 21.45 20.88 25.84
C ALA A 492 21.03 20.27 24.48
N ASN A 493 19.78 19.79 24.38
CA ASN A 493 19.25 19.14 23.18
C ASN A 493 18.15 19.97 22.50
N ARG A 494 18.05 21.28 22.76
CA ARG A 494 17.16 22.16 22.01
C ARG A 494 17.55 22.12 20.52
N PHE A 495 16.60 21.75 19.67
CA PHE A 495 16.81 21.56 18.23
C PHE A 495 16.79 22.86 17.42
#